data_AF-T1EHF5-F1
#
_entry.id   AF-T1EHF5-F1
#
_cell.length_a   1.000
_cell.length_b   1.000
_cell.length_c   1.000
_cell.angle_alpha   90.00
_cell.angle_beta   90.00
_cell.angle_gamma   90.00
#
_symmetry.space_group_name_H-M   'P 1'
#
loop_
_entity.id
_entity.type
_entity.pdbx_description
1 polymer ?
#
loop_
_entity_poly.entity_id
_entity_poly.type
_entity_poly.pdbx_seq_one_letter_code
_entity_poly.pdbx_strand_id
1 'polypeptide(L)' 'MPICTLETNLGKEKIPKDFHVKLANVLAATLKKDLERISVTISPGLMMTRGGSTDPTATLHIWSIAVF' A
#
# COMPACT_ATOMS: atom_id res chain seq x y z
N MET A 1 -10.48 -11.52 -1.20
CA MET A 1 -10.56 -10.21 -1.88
C MET A 1 -9.78 -9.22 -1.03
N PRO A 2 -8.45 -9.15 -1.21
CA PRO A 2 -7.62 -8.21 -0.47
C PRO A 2 -7.80 -6.77 -0.99
N ILE A 3 -8.02 -5.84 -0.07
CA ILE A 3 -8.01 -4.40 -0.31
C ILE A 3 -6.83 -3.82 0.46
N CYS A 4 -5.93 -3.18 -0.26
CA CYS A 4 -4.71 -2.59 0.27
C CYS A 4 -4.67 -1.09 -0.02
N THR A 5 -4.51 -0.29 1.02
CA THR A 5 -4.32 1.16 0.90
C THR A 5 -2.99 1.54 1.52
N LEU A 6 -2.12 2.16 0.72
CA LEU A 6 -0.86 2.76 1.15
C LEU A 6 -1.02 4.28 1.22
N GLU A 7 -0.85 4.83 2.40
CA GLU A 7 -0.82 6.27 2.68
C GLU A 7 0.61 6.70 2.98
N THR A 8 1.10 7.77 2.36
CA THR A 8 2.47 8.26 2.59
C THR A 8 2.58 9.77 2.44
N ASN A 9 3.52 10.37 3.19
CA ASN A 9 3.90 11.79 3.03
C ASN A 9 4.87 12.02 1.86
N LEU A 10 5.35 10.96 1.21
CA LEU A 10 6.16 11.10 0.00
C LEU A 10 5.34 11.68 -1.15
N GLY A 11 5.92 12.65 -1.85
CA GLY A 11 5.35 13.17 -3.09
C GLY A 11 5.25 12.09 -4.16
N LYS A 12 4.25 12.23 -5.05
CA LYS A 12 3.96 11.26 -6.12
C LYS A 12 5.15 11.01 -7.03
N GLU A 13 5.99 12.01 -7.24
CA GLU A 13 7.22 11.96 -8.04
C GLU A 13 8.29 11.01 -7.47
N LYS A 14 8.24 10.73 -6.16
CA LYS A 14 9.14 9.78 -5.50
C LYS A 14 8.63 8.34 -5.55
N ILE A 15 7.40 8.11 -6.03
CA ILE A 15 6.80 6.78 -6.12
C ILE A 15 6.98 6.24 -7.54
N PRO A 16 7.57 5.05 -7.71
CA PRO A 16 7.66 4.40 -9.02
C PRO A 16 6.28 4.20 -9.66
N LYS A 17 6.16 4.45 -10.97
CA LYS A 17 4.88 4.34 -11.70
C LYS A 17 4.24 2.95 -11.58
N ASP A 18 5.05 1.91 -11.47
CA ASP A 18 4.64 0.51 -11.39
C ASP A 18 4.54 -0.03 -9.96
N PHE A 19 4.70 0.81 -8.94
CA PHE A 19 4.73 0.38 -7.54
C PHE A 19 3.44 -0.34 -7.12
N HIS A 20 2.26 0.17 -7.51
CA HIS A 20 0.97 -0.47 -7.20
C HIS A 20 0.86 -1.88 -7.78
N VAL A 21 1.39 -2.10 -8.99
CA VAL A 21 1.41 -3.42 -9.65
C VAL A 21 2.37 -4.37 -8.92
N LYS A 22 3.56 -3.89 -8.55
CA LYS A 22 4.52 -4.67 -7.76
C LYS A 22 3.95 -5.06 -6.40
N LEU A 23 3.30 -4.12 -5.72
CA LEU A 23 2.64 -4.37 -4.43
C LEU A 23 1.51 -5.39 -4.57
N ALA A 24 0.68 -5.30 -5.62
CA ALA A 24 -0.37 -6.28 -5.87
C ALA A 24 0.20 -7.71 -6.08
N ASN A 25 1.29 -7.85 -6.84
CA ASN A 25 1.96 -9.14 -7.02
C ASN A 25 2.51 -9.72 -5.71
N VAL A 26 3.14 -8.89 -4.88
CA VAL A 26 3.63 -9.31 -3.56
C VAL A 26 2.48 -9.75 -2.66
N LEU A 27 1.36 -9.02 -2.66
CA LEU A 27 0.16 -9.39 -1.90
C LEU A 27 -0.45 -10.70 -2.39
N ALA A 28 -0.49 -10.95 -3.70
CA ALA A 28 -0.99 -12.20 -4.26
C ALA A 28 -0.19 -13.41 -3.76
N ALA A 29 1.14 -13.32 -3.85
CA ALA A 29 2.04 -14.35 -3.36
C ALA A 29 1.94 -14.55 -1.85
N THR A 30 1.89 -13.45 -1.08
CA THR A 30 1.89 -13.49 0.39
C THR A 30 0.56 -14.01 0.95
N LEU A 31 -0.57 -13.53 0.41
CA LEU A 31 -1.91 -13.88 0.90
C LEU A 31 -2.46 -15.15 0.26
N LYS A 32 -1.72 -15.77 -0.67
CA LYS A 32 -2.14 -16.95 -1.46
C LYS A 32 -3.52 -16.73 -2.11
N LYS A 33 -3.71 -15.56 -2.72
CA LYS A 33 -4.93 -15.19 -3.44
C LYS A 33 -4.57 -14.80 -4.88
N ASP A 34 -5.50 -15.02 -5.78
CA ASP A 34 -5.35 -14.62 -7.19
C ASP A 34 -5.19 -13.10 -7.31
N LEU A 35 -4.27 -12.67 -8.18
CA LEU A 35 -3.96 -11.26 -8.42
C LEU A 35 -5.20 -10.45 -8.82
N GLU A 36 -6.10 -11.06 -9.61
CA GLU A 36 -7.36 -10.46 -10.08
C GLU A 36 -8.30 -10.03 -8.95
N ARG A 37 -8.11 -10.55 -7.74
CA ARG A 37 -8.95 -10.28 -6.56
C ARG A 37 -8.36 -9.23 -5.63
N ILE A 38 -7.24 -8.61 -6.00
CA ILE A 38 -6.48 -7.66 -5.17
C ILE A 38 -6.70 -6.24 -5.68
N SER A 39 -7.06 -5.36 -4.78
CA SER A 39 -7.15 -3.92 -5.03
C SER A 39 -6.04 -3.21 -4.28
N VAL A 40 -5.29 -2.34 -4.97
CA VAL A 40 -4.22 -1.53 -4.38
C VAL A 40 -4.46 -0.06 -4.70
N THR A 41 -4.51 0.77 -3.66
CA THR A 41 -4.60 2.23 -3.76
C THR A 41 -3.37 2.87 -3.11
N ILE A 42 -2.79 3.88 -3.75
CA ILE A 42 -1.67 4.66 -3.21
C ILE A 42 -2.10 6.11 -3.09
N SER A 43 -1.99 6.66 -1.88
CA SER A 43 -2.29 8.04 -1.54
C SER A 43 -0.98 8.77 -1.16
N PRO A 44 -0.27 9.37 -2.14
CA PRO A 44 0.94 10.14 -1.88
C PRO A 44 0.63 11.56 -1.38
N GLY A 45 1.66 12.22 -0.83
CA GLY A 45 1.65 13.64 -0.50
C GLY A 45 0.75 14.00 0.68
N LEU A 46 0.48 13.04 1.56
CA LEU A 46 -0.37 13.26 2.74
C LEU A 46 0.39 13.99 3.85
N MET A 47 -0.32 14.79 4.64
CA MET A 47 0.21 15.35 5.88
C MET A 47 0.23 14.27 6.96
N MET A 48 1.42 13.74 7.27
CA MET A 48 1.59 12.64 8.23
C MET A 48 2.68 12.98 9.24
N THR A 49 2.48 12.54 10.47
CA THR A 49 3.52 12.49 11.52
C THR A 49 3.61 11.08 12.07
N ARG A 50 4.82 10.64 12.43
CA ARG A 50 5.07 9.33 13.06
C ARG A 50 6.07 9.52 14.19
N GLY A 51 5.67 9.21 15.42
CA GLY A 51 6.54 9.39 16.59
C GLY A 51 6.99 10.85 16.82
N GLY A 52 6.17 11.83 16.41
CA GLY A 52 6.50 13.26 16.53
C GLY A 52 7.38 13.83 15.40
N SER A 53 7.81 13.02 14.43
CA SER A 53 8.56 13.48 13.25
C SER A 53 7.69 13.52 11.99
N THR A 54 8.06 14.38 11.04
CA THR A 54 7.54 14.46 9.67
C THR A 54 8.46 13.80 8.64
N ASP A 55 9.45 13.02 9.08
CA ASP A 55 10.32 12.24 8.19
C ASP A 55 9.50 11.31 7.27
N PRO A 56 10.06 10.85 6.13
CA PRO A 56 9.39 9.93 5.23
C PRO A 56 8.76 8.73 5.96
N THR A 57 7.44 8.62 5.85
CA THR A 57 6.65 7.60 6.54
C THR A 57 5.53 7.09 5.66
N ALA A 58 5.04 5.90 5.98
CA ALA A 58 3.86 5.34 5.36
C ALA A 58 3.02 4.53 6.34
N THR A 59 1.71 4.45 6.08
CA THR A 59 0.77 3.58 6.76
C THR A 59 0.14 2.66 5.72
N LEU A 60 0.12 1.36 6.03
CA LEU A 60 -0.45 0.34 5.15
C LEU A 60 -1.66 -0.30 5.83
N HIS A 61 -2.80 -0.25 5.17
CA HIS A 61 -4.02 -0.92 5.60
C HIS A 61 -4.32 -2.09 4.67
N ILE A 62 -4.38 -3.30 5.20
CA ILE A 62 -4.72 -4.51 4.44
C ILE A 62 -5.95 -5.14 5.05
N TRP A 63 -7.01 -5.24 4.26
CA TRP A 63 -8.26 -5.91 4.61
C TRP A 63 -8.45 -7.09 3.69
N SER A 64 -8.75 -8.28 4.22
CA SER A 64 -8.96 -9.45 3.39
C SER A 64 -9.74 -10.52 4.13
N ILE A 65 -10.57 -11.25 3.38
CA ILE A 65 -11.38 -12.35 3.90
C ILE A 65 -10.53 -13.61 4.00
N ALA A 66 -10.56 -14.24 5.18
CA ALA A 66 -9.96 -15.55 5.47
C ALA A 66 -8.46 -15.61 5.11
N VAL A 67 -7.66 -14.72 5.68
CA VAL A 67 -6.18 -14.71 5.56
C VAL A 67 -5.45 -14.38 6.87
N PHE A 68 -6.18 -13.96 7.90
CA PHE A 68 -5.68 -13.65 9.24
C PHE A 68 -6.56 -14.36 10.26
#